data_AF-A0A8C5LWW5-F1
#
_entry.id   AF-A0A8C5LWW5-F1
#
_cell.length_a   1.000
_cell.length_b   1.000
_cell.length_c   1.000
_cell.angle_alpha   90.00
_cell.angle_beta   90.00
_cell.angle_gamma   90.00
#
_symmetry.space_group_name_H-M   'P 1'
#
loop_
_entity.id
_entity.type
_entity.pdbx_description
1 polymer ?
#
loop_
_entity_poly.entity_id
_entity_poly.type
_entity_poly.pdbx_seq_one_letter_code
_entity_poly.pdbx_strand_id
1 'polypeptide(L)'
;MITRTVSKNPRTTRGDLVNDLQRAGTKVTKATISNTLRRQGLKSSSARRVPLLKPVHVRARLKFGREHLDDPEEDLENDIWSKVELFRKNSTRRVWRRENAELHPKNTIATVKHGGGNIMLWGCFSAKGPGRLIRVKGRMNGAMYCEILSKNLLPSARALKMKRGCVFQQDKDPKHTARAAKEWLCKKHIKILDWPSQSPDLNPIENLWRELKVRVAQRQPQNITALEEICMEEWAKIPATVCENLVKTYRKRLTSVIYPLLAMTKY
;
A
#
# COMPACT_ATOMS: atom_id res chain seq x y z
N MET A 1 -7.60 23.33 -30.25
CA MET A 1 -7.68 24.08 -28.97
C MET A 1 -7.93 23.16 -27.78
N ILE A 2 -9.03 22.37 -27.77
CA ILE A 2 -9.45 21.48 -26.67
C ILE A 2 -8.34 20.52 -26.21
N THR A 3 -7.74 19.75 -27.13
CA THR A 3 -6.68 18.78 -26.83
C THR A 3 -5.42 19.43 -26.27
N ARG A 4 -5.05 20.61 -26.80
CA ARG A 4 -3.90 21.39 -26.32
C ARG A 4 -4.10 21.86 -24.88
N THR A 5 -5.31 22.33 -24.55
CA THR A 5 -5.66 22.77 -23.19
C THR A 5 -5.60 21.59 -22.21
N VAL A 6 -6.20 20.45 -22.55
CA VAL A 6 -6.17 19.24 -21.70
C VAL A 6 -4.77 18.66 -21.58
N SER A 7 -3.93 18.73 -22.62
CA SER A 7 -2.54 18.27 -22.54
C SER A 7 -1.69 19.13 -21.62
N LYS A 8 -1.91 20.46 -21.61
CA LYS A 8 -1.23 21.40 -20.71
C LYS A 8 -1.74 21.30 -19.28
N ASN A 9 -3.05 21.11 -19.10
CA ASN A 9 -3.68 20.97 -17.79
C ASN A 9 -4.67 19.79 -17.79
N PRO A 10 -4.21 18.57 -17.44
CA PRO A 10 -5.06 17.37 -17.43
C PRO A 10 -6.22 17.40 -16.43
N ARG A 11 -6.26 18.40 -15.54
CA ARG A 11 -7.35 18.60 -14.56
C ARG A 11 -8.49 19.47 -15.10
N THR A 12 -8.34 20.09 -16.26
CA THR A 12 -9.40 20.89 -16.87
C THR A 12 -10.65 20.05 -17.09
N THR A 13 -11.77 20.50 -16.55
CA THR A 13 -13.04 19.77 -16.63
C THR A 13 -13.73 20.00 -17.97
N ARG A 14 -14.71 19.14 -18.28
CA ARG A 14 -15.57 19.35 -19.45
C ARG A 14 -16.37 20.66 -19.36
N GLY A 15 -16.68 21.10 -18.13
CA GLY A 15 -17.36 22.38 -17.90
C GLY A 15 -16.47 23.56 -18.26
N ASP A 16 -15.22 23.52 -17.79
CA ASP A 16 -14.23 24.56 -18.09
C ASP A 16 -14.03 24.72 -19.61
N LEU A 17 -13.89 23.59 -20.33
CA LEU A 17 -13.74 23.59 -21.79
C LEU A 17 -14.96 24.15 -22.52
N VAL A 18 -16.18 23.88 -22.04
CA VAL A 18 -17.40 24.45 -22.61
C VAL A 18 -17.43 25.96 -22.39
N ASN A 19 -17.10 26.41 -21.18
CA ASN A 19 -17.08 27.83 -20.83
C ASN A 19 -16.01 28.59 -21.61
N ASP A 20 -14.82 28.04 -21.75
CA ASP A 20 -13.71 28.66 -22.50
C ASP A 20 -14.04 28.80 -23.99
N LEU A 21 -14.64 27.78 -24.60
CA LEU A 21 -15.08 27.87 -26.00
C LEU A 21 -16.25 28.83 -26.17
N GLN A 22 -17.18 28.86 -25.23
CA GLN A 22 -18.30 29.80 -25.27
C GLN A 22 -17.80 31.25 -25.17
N ARG A 23 -16.80 31.53 -24.33
CA ARG A 23 -16.12 32.85 -24.28
C ARG A 23 -15.43 33.20 -25.60
N ALA A 24 -14.90 32.21 -26.31
CA ALA A 24 -14.32 32.36 -27.64
C ALA A 24 -15.37 32.38 -28.77
N GLY A 25 -16.66 32.55 -28.46
CA GLY A 25 -17.75 32.63 -29.43
C GLY A 25 -18.24 31.28 -29.98
N THR A 26 -17.72 30.16 -29.46
CA THR A 26 -18.05 28.81 -29.94
C THR A 26 -18.89 28.05 -28.92
N LYS A 27 -20.17 27.83 -29.23
CA LYS A 27 -21.09 27.11 -28.34
C LYS A 27 -21.00 25.60 -28.58
N VAL A 28 -20.58 24.83 -27.57
CA VAL A 28 -20.49 23.37 -27.63
C VAL A 28 -21.07 22.72 -26.39
N THR A 29 -21.44 21.44 -26.50
CA THR A 29 -21.94 20.65 -25.38
C THR A 29 -20.81 19.84 -24.72
N LYS A 30 -21.01 19.44 -23.45
CA LYS A 30 -20.11 18.52 -22.75
C LYS A 30 -19.96 17.17 -23.49
N ALA A 31 -20.98 16.74 -24.22
CA ALA A 31 -20.94 15.52 -25.04
C ALA A 31 -19.99 15.70 -26.23
N THR A 32 -20.06 16.83 -26.93
CA THR A 32 -19.15 17.19 -28.02
C THR A 32 -17.69 17.22 -27.54
N ILE A 33 -17.42 17.81 -26.37
CA ILE A 33 -16.09 17.79 -25.74
C ILE A 33 -15.62 16.35 -25.46
N SER A 34 -16.49 15.53 -24.86
CA SER A 34 -16.17 14.13 -24.53
C SER A 34 -15.83 13.31 -25.76
N ASN A 35 -16.63 13.43 -26.81
CA ASN A 35 -16.41 12.72 -28.07
C ASN A 35 -15.11 13.16 -28.74
N THR A 36 -14.82 14.46 -28.74
CA THR A 36 -13.58 15.02 -29.28
C THR A 36 -12.36 14.48 -28.54
N LEU A 37 -12.39 14.47 -27.19
CA LEU A 37 -11.29 13.94 -26.38
C LEU A 37 -11.10 12.42 -26.59
N ARG A 38 -12.19 11.65 -26.68
CA ARG A 38 -12.13 10.20 -26.93
C ARG A 38 -11.58 9.87 -28.31
N ARG A 39 -11.98 10.62 -29.36
CA ARG A 39 -11.42 10.47 -30.72
C ARG A 39 -9.90 10.70 -30.76
N GLN A 40 -9.36 11.37 -29.76
CA GLN A 40 -7.95 11.68 -29.59
C GLN A 40 -7.26 10.74 -28.58
N GLY A 41 -7.90 9.62 -28.22
CA GLY A 41 -7.36 8.62 -27.28
C GLY A 41 -7.39 9.04 -25.81
N LEU A 42 -7.91 10.23 -25.47
CA LEU A 42 -7.93 10.72 -24.10
C LEU A 42 -9.14 10.16 -23.34
N LYS A 43 -8.87 9.47 -22.23
CA LYS A 43 -9.89 8.90 -21.34
C LYS A 43 -9.90 9.61 -20.00
N SER A 44 -11.08 10.03 -19.56
CA SER A 44 -11.28 10.52 -18.19
C SER A 44 -11.10 9.36 -17.20
N SER A 45 -10.12 9.51 -16.31
CA SER A 45 -9.78 8.54 -15.27
C SER A 45 -9.59 9.27 -13.94
N SER A 46 -9.84 8.59 -12.81
CA SER A 46 -9.55 9.16 -11.50
C SER A 46 -8.05 9.43 -11.35
N ALA A 47 -7.68 10.63 -10.90
CA ALA A 47 -6.29 10.95 -10.62
C ALA A 47 -5.74 10.04 -9.50
N ARG A 48 -4.58 9.44 -9.73
CA ARG A 48 -3.92 8.60 -8.72
C ARG A 48 -3.49 9.48 -7.55
N ARG A 49 -3.87 9.10 -6.34
CA ARG A 49 -3.37 9.74 -5.11
C ARG A 49 -1.95 9.23 -4.86
N VAL A 50 -0.98 10.13 -4.85
CA VAL A 50 0.41 9.83 -4.53
C VAL A 50 0.87 10.75 -3.39
N PRO A 51 1.71 10.28 -2.45
CA PRO A 51 2.29 11.15 -1.44
C PRO A 51 3.04 12.32 -2.10
N LEU A 52 2.90 13.51 -1.54
CA LEU A 52 3.70 14.66 -1.97
C LEU A 52 5.13 14.47 -1.48
N LEU A 53 6.01 14.04 -2.39
CA LEU A 53 7.42 13.84 -2.09
C LEU A 53 8.17 15.17 -2.15
N LYS A 54 8.90 15.50 -1.09
CA LYS A 54 9.88 16.58 -1.10
C LYS A 54 11.09 16.17 -1.96
N PRO A 55 11.86 17.13 -2.53
CA PRO A 55 13.06 16.81 -3.31
C PRO A 55 14.07 15.90 -2.59
N VAL A 56 14.19 16.04 -1.26
CA VAL A 56 15.02 15.16 -0.42
C VAL A 56 14.54 13.71 -0.44
N HIS A 57 13.23 13.45 -0.44
CA HIS A 57 12.68 12.09 -0.52
C HIS A 57 12.95 11.49 -1.90
N VAL A 58 12.79 12.29 -2.97
CA VAL A 58 13.08 11.84 -4.34
C VAL A 58 14.54 11.43 -4.48
N ARG A 59 15.49 12.24 -4.01
CA ARG A 59 16.92 11.91 -4.03
C ARG A 59 17.24 10.64 -3.24
N ALA A 60 16.69 10.49 -2.03
CA ALA A 60 16.92 9.30 -1.21
C ALA A 60 16.36 8.03 -1.87
N ARG A 61 15.18 8.12 -2.50
CA ARG A 61 14.57 7.01 -3.24
C ARG A 61 15.38 6.62 -4.48
N LEU A 62 15.86 7.60 -5.26
CA LEU A 62 16.71 7.35 -6.42
C LEU A 62 18.04 6.70 -6.02
N LYS A 63 18.65 7.19 -4.93
CA LYS A 63 19.86 6.61 -4.35
C LYS A 63 19.62 5.14 -3.97
N PHE A 64 18.60 4.89 -3.16
CA PHE A 64 18.22 3.53 -2.76
C PHE A 64 17.99 2.62 -3.97
N GLY A 65 17.20 3.08 -4.95
CA GLY A 65 16.92 2.34 -6.16
C GLY A 65 18.19 1.91 -6.90
N ARG A 66 19.14 2.84 -7.08
CA ARG A 66 20.40 2.57 -7.79
C ARG A 66 21.32 1.63 -7.01
N GLU A 67 21.42 1.81 -5.69
CA GLU A 67 22.31 0.99 -4.85
C GLU A 67 21.87 -0.47 -4.77
N HIS A 68 20.57 -0.74 -4.87
CA HIS A 68 19.99 -2.09 -4.69
C HIS A 68 19.51 -2.72 -6.00
N LEU A 69 19.68 -2.06 -7.16
CA LEU A 69 19.16 -2.55 -8.44
C LEU A 69 19.81 -3.89 -8.83
N ASP A 70 21.12 -3.98 -8.59
CA ASP A 70 21.97 -5.09 -8.96
C ASP A 70 22.17 -6.09 -7.81
N ASP A 71 21.45 -5.92 -6.69
CA ASP A 71 21.49 -6.85 -5.57
C ASP A 71 21.14 -8.28 -6.05
N PRO A 72 21.92 -9.29 -5.63
CA PRO A 72 21.62 -10.69 -5.93
C PRO A 72 20.20 -11.07 -5.50
N GLU A 73 19.53 -11.90 -6.30
CA GLU A 73 18.18 -12.37 -5.98
C GLU A 73 18.17 -13.17 -4.66
N GLU A 74 19.24 -13.92 -4.39
CA GLU A 74 19.42 -14.67 -3.14
C GLU A 74 19.44 -13.78 -1.89
N ASP A 75 19.96 -12.55 -2.01
CA ASP A 75 19.99 -11.60 -0.90
C ASP A 75 18.58 -11.07 -0.62
N LEU A 76 17.86 -10.69 -1.69
CA LEU A 76 16.44 -10.26 -1.58
C LEU A 76 15.54 -11.38 -1.04
N GLU A 77 15.80 -12.63 -1.42
CA GLU A 77 15.09 -13.80 -0.88
C GLU A 77 15.38 -14.04 0.60
N ASN A 78 16.54 -13.58 1.08
CA ASN A 78 16.94 -13.66 2.47
C ASN A 78 16.52 -12.44 3.31
N ASP A 79 15.78 -11.50 2.74
CA ASP A 79 15.26 -10.33 3.45
C ASP A 79 13.92 -10.60 4.15
N ILE A 80 13.72 -9.91 5.28
CA ILE A 80 12.46 -9.89 6.01
C ILE A 80 11.83 -8.51 5.90
N TRP A 81 10.67 -8.45 5.26
CA TRP A 81 9.88 -7.24 5.05
C TRP A 81 8.84 -7.11 6.15
N SER A 82 8.66 -5.92 6.73
CA SER A 82 7.67 -5.72 7.80
C SER A 82 6.93 -4.40 7.69
N LYS A 83 5.75 -4.36 8.29
CA LYS A 83 4.94 -3.16 8.42
C LYS A 83 3.90 -3.30 9.52
N VAL A 84 3.56 -2.16 10.13
CA VAL A 84 2.31 -2.01 10.88
C VAL A 84 1.23 -1.44 9.97
N GLU A 85 0.10 -2.12 9.86
CA GLU A 85 -1.02 -1.70 9.02
C GLU A 85 -2.28 -1.50 9.88
N LEU A 86 -2.99 -0.40 9.62
CA LEU A 86 -4.31 -0.17 10.20
C LEU A 86 -5.38 -0.87 9.35
N PHE A 87 -5.90 -1.98 9.87
CA PHE A 87 -6.97 -2.74 9.23
C PHE A 87 -8.33 -2.20 9.67
N ARG A 88 -9.13 -1.76 8.69
CA ARG A 88 -10.49 -1.29 8.90
C ARG A 88 -11.48 -2.37 8.49
N LYS A 89 -12.60 -2.47 9.20
CA LYS A 89 -13.77 -3.19 8.70
C LYS A 89 -14.31 -2.42 7.48
N ASN A 90 -13.95 -2.86 6.28
CA ASN A 90 -14.52 -2.31 5.05
C ASN A 90 -15.99 -2.74 4.96
N SER A 91 -16.91 -1.80 5.15
CA SER A 91 -18.36 -2.03 5.09
C SER A 91 -18.99 -1.68 3.74
N THR A 92 -18.21 -1.32 2.72
CA THR A 92 -18.77 -0.88 1.43
C THR A 92 -19.35 -2.06 0.65
N ARG A 93 -20.69 -2.19 0.65
CA ARG A 93 -21.43 -3.06 -0.26
C ARG A 93 -22.11 -2.23 -1.33
N ARG A 94 -22.07 -2.70 -2.58
CA ARG A 94 -22.92 -2.17 -3.65
C ARG A 94 -24.29 -2.84 -3.54
N VAL A 95 -25.34 -2.04 -3.64
CA VAL A 95 -26.73 -2.50 -3.65
C VAL A 95 -27.39 -2.06 -4.95
N TRP A 96 -28.17 -2.96 -5.55
CA TRP A 96 -29.05 -2.61 -6.67
C TRP A 96 -30.37 -2.12 -6.08
N ARG A 97 -30.80 -0.91 -6.42
CA ARG A 97 -32.04 -0.31 -5.90
C ARG A 97 -32.77 0.47 -6.99
N ARG A 98 -34.10 0.55 -6.87
CA ARG A 98 -34.93 1.46 -7.68
C ARG A 98 -34.68 2.91 -7.25
N GLU A 99 -35.01 3.85 -8.13
CA GLU A 99 -34.95 5.29 -7.84
C GLU A 99 -35.76 5.61 -6.57
N ASN A 100 -35.24 6.51 -5.73
CA ASN A 100 -35.81 6.91 -4.43
C ASN A 100 -35.87 5.84 -3.32
N ALA A 101 -35.38 4.61 -3.53
CA ALA A 101 -35.37 3.56 -2.49
C ALA A 101 -34.13 3.62 -1.56
N GLU A 102 -33.53 4.80 -1.39
CA GLU A 102 -32.16 4.94 -0.88
C GLU A 102 -32.01 4.63 0.60
N LEU A 103 -33.04 4.95 1.38
CA LEU A 103 -33.08 4.82 2.83
C LEU A 103 -33.74 3.52 3.30
N HIS A 104 -34.24 2.69 2.37
CA HIS A 104 -34.90 1.43 2.72
C HIS A 104 -33.91 0.51 3.48
N PRO A 105 -34.29 -0.13 4.60
CA PRO A 105 -33.37 -0.94 5.41
C PRO A 105 -32.62 -2.05 4.65
N LYS A 106 -33.23 -2.63 3.61
CA LYS A 106 -32.57 -3.62 2.73
C LYS A 106 -31.50 -3.01 1.79
N ASN A 107 -31.53 -1.70 1.59
CA ASN A 107 -30.64 -0.93 0.71
C ASN A 107 -29.63 -0.07 1.51
N THR A 108 -29.70 -0.10 2.84
CA THR A 108 -28.79 0.59 3.73
C THR A 108 -27.94 -0.41 4.52
N ILE A 109 -26.79 0.05 4.99
CA ILE A 109 -25.93 -0.73 5.87
C ILE A 109 -25.96 -0.01 7.20
N ALA A 110 -26.42 -0.69 8.26
CA ALA A 110 -26.44 -0.11 9.59
C ALA A 110 -25.03 0.30 10.01
N THR A 111 -24.84 1.59 10.29
CA THR A 111 -23.59 2.13 10.82
C THR A 111 -23.76 2.47 12.28
N VAL A 112 -23.01 1.81 13.15
CA VAL A 112 -22.91 2.17 14.57
C VAL A 112 -22.00 3.41 14.72
N LYS A 113 -22.47 4.44 15.44
CA LYS A 113 -21.79 5.76 15.61
C LYS A 113 -20.33 5.67 16.09
N HIS A 114 -19.91 4.54 16.69
CA HIS A 114 -18.53 4.31 17.16
C HIS A 114 -17.95 2.91 16.83
N GLY A 115 -18.63 2.07 16.04
CA GLY A 115 -18.38 0.62 16.06
C GLY A 115 -17.86 -0.02 14.77
N GLY A 116 -17.41 0.75 13.78
CA GLY A 116 -16.73 0.20 12.59
C GLY A 116 -15.29 -0.28 12.85
N GLY A 117 -14.92 -0.47 14.12
CA GLY A 117 -13.57 -0.48 14.70
C GLY A 117 -12.42 -0.96 13.82
N ASN A 118 -11.26 -0.33 14.02
CA ASN A 118 -10.02 -0.72 13.39
C ASN A 118 -9.19 -1.61 14.32
N ILE A 119 -8.39 -2.48 13.72
CA ILE A 119 -7.31 -3.19 14.39
C ILE A 119 -5.99 -2.75 13.79
N MET A 120 -4.99 -2.59 14.64
CA MET A 120 -3.63 -2.35 14.20
C MET A 120 -2.91 -3.70 14.18
N LEU A 121 -2.37 -4.08 13.03
CA LEU A 121 -1.68 -5.35 12.85
C LEU A 121 -0.22 -5.08 12.52
N TRP A 122 0.69 -5.77 13.17
CA TRP A 122 2.08 -5.90 12.73
C TRP A 122 2.25 -7.24 12.05
N GLY A 123 2.87 -7.25 10.87
CA GLY A 123 3.18 -8.47 10.14
C GLY A 123 4.55 -8.37 9.48
N CYS A 124 5.16 -9.51 9.22
CA CYS A 124 6.36 -9.62 8.41
C CYS A 124 6.31 -10.81 7.46
N PHE A 125 7.09 -10.79 6.39
CA PHE A 125 7.22 -11.92 5.47
C PHE A 125 8.60 -11.91 4.79
N SER A 126 8.98 -13.03 4.18
CA SER A 126 10.15 -13.17 3.29
C SER A 126 9.72 -13.88 2.01
N ALA A 127 10.62 -14.07 1.04
CA ALA A 127 10.33 -14.90 -0.14
C ALA A 127 9.84 -16.31 0.23
N LYS A 128 10.26 -16.82 1.40
CA LYS A 128 9.91 -18.17 1.89
C LYS A 128 8.50 -18.28 2.47
N GLY A 129 7.76 -17.17 2.59
CA GLY A 129 6.37 -17.15 3.05
C GLY A 129 6.07 -16.11 4.12
N PRO A 130 4.80 -16.10 4.61
CA PRO A 130 4.37 -15.22 5.67
C PRO A 130 5.08 -15.55 6.98
N GLY A 131 5.57 -14.52 7.66
CA GLY A 131 5.97 -14.58 9.05
C GLY A 131 4.76 -14.45 9.97
N ARG A 132 5.00 -14.07 11.23
CA ARG A 132 3.91 -13.87 12.20
C ARG A 132 3.12 -12.59 11.92
N LEU A 133 1.81 -12.67 12.18
CA LEU A 133 0.88 -11.55 12.19
C LEU A 133 0.35 -11.39 13.62
N ILE A 134 0.42 -10.18 14.18
CA ILE A 134 -0.05 -9.91 15.55
C ILE A 134 -0.84 -8.61 15.62
N ARG A 135 -1.86 -8.61 16.50
CA ARG A 135 -2.57 -7.38 16.86
C ARG A 135 -1.75 -6.55 17.83
N VAL A 136 -1.55 -5.30 17.44
CA VAL A 136 -0.95 -4.25 18.26
C VAL A 136 -2.08 -3.58 19.05
N LYS A 137 -2.05 -3.74 20.39
CA LYS A 137 -3.04 -3.14 21.29
C LYS A 137 -2.52 -1.80 21.80
N GLY A 138 -3.35 -0.76 21.72
CA GLY A 138 -3.02 0.59 22.18
C GLY A 138 -2.05 1.34 21.26
N ARG A 139 -1.51 2.46 21.76
CA ARG A 139 -0.57 3.30 21.03
C ARG A 139 0.84 2.72 21.15
N MET A 140 1.42 2.27 20.03
CA MET A 140 2.77 1.75 20.02
C MET A 140 3.81 2.82 20.40
N ASN A 141 4.73 2.45 21.29
CA ASN A 141 5.94 3.20 21.62
C ASN A 141 7.18 2.35 21.28
N GLY A 142 8.38 2.90 21.49
CA GLY A 142 9.64 2.19 21.17
C GLY A 142 9.84 0.90 21.96
N ALA A 143 9.48 0.86 23.24
CA ALA A 143 9.64 -0.33 24.08
C ALA A 143 8.71 -1.48 23.62
N MET A 144 7.45 -1.16 23.36
CA MET A 144 6.48 -2.10 22.83
C MET A 144 6.89 -2.61 21.44
N TYR A 145 7.51 -1.76 20.62
CA TYR A 145 8.09 -2.18 19.34
C TYR A 145 9.21 -3.21 19.52
N CYS A 146 10.16 -2.98 20.44
CA CYS A 146 11.20 -3.98 20.76
C CYS A 146 10.62 -5.32 21.22
N GLU A 147 9.54 -5.28 22.01
CA GLU A 147 8.85 -6.48 22.45
C GLU A 147 8.20 -7.22 21.27
N ILE A 148 7.54 -6.49 20.36
CA ILE A 148 6.97 -7.06 19.13
C ILE A 148 8.07 -7.75 18.31
N LEU A 149 9.22 -7.10 18.10
CA LEU A 149 10.33 -7.70 17.36
C LEU A 149 10.87 -8.95 18.06
N SER A 150 11.06 -8.89 19.37
CA SER A 150 11.55 -10.03 20.16
C SER A 150 10.62 -11.24 20.08
N LYS A 151 9.31 -11.02 20.26
CA LYS A 151 8.30 -12.07 20.31
C LYS A 151 7.85 -12.55 18.93
N ASN A 152 8.10 -11.79 17.86
CA ASN A 152 7.54 -12.09 16.54
C ASN A 152 8.56 -12.10 15.40
N LEU A 153 9.47 -11.14 15.29
CA LEU A 153 10.47 -11.12 14.22
C LEU A 153 11.42 -12.32 14.33
N LEU A 154 12.05 -12.52 15.50
CA LEU A 154 13.03 -13.60 15.69
C LEU A 154 12.39 -15.00 15.53
N PRO A 155 11.20 -15.29 16.09
CA PRO A 155 10.52 -16.55 15.81
C PRO A 155 10.12 -16.71 14.33
N SER A 156 9.73 -15.63 13.64
CA SER A 156 9.42 -15.70 12.20
C SER A 156 10.66 -16.05 11.37
N ALA A 157 11.80 -15.42 11.66
CA ALA A 157 13.06 -15.73 11.00
C ALA A 157 13.48 -17.20 11.17
N ARG A 158 13.27 -17.77 12.38
CA ARG A 158 13.51 -19.20 12.65
C ARG A 158 12.54 -20.10 11.89
N ALA A 159 11.25 -19.80 11.93
CA ALA A 159 10.22 -20.60 11.26
C ALA A 159 10.42 -20.63 9.73
N LEU A 160 10.82 -19.49 9.15
CA LEU A 160 11.14 -19.34 7.73
C LEU A 160 12.54 -19.88 7.37
N LYS A 161 13.31 -20.38 8.35
CA LYS A 161 14.69 -20.87 8.14
C LYS A 161 15.57 -19.84 7.42
N MET A 162 15.52 -18.59 7.86
CA MET A 162 16.33 -17.50 7.27
C MET A 162 17.81 -17.75 7.50
N LYS A 163 18.64 -17.43 6.49
CA LYS A 163 20.10 -17.61 6.59
C LYS A 163 20.68 -16.52 7.49
N ARG A 164 21.86 -16.78 8.06
CA ARG A 164 22.64 -15.75 8.75
C ARG A 164 22.88 -14.58 7.80
N GLY A 165 22.86 -13.36 8.34
CA GLY A 165 23.03 -12.14 7.55
C GLY A 165 21.77 -11.64 6.87
N CYS A 166 20.58 -12.22 7.13
CA CYS A 166 19.30 -11.68 6.68
C CYS A 166 19.17 -10.19 7.04
N VAL A 167 18.67 -9.39 6.10
CA VAL A 167 18.41 -7.98 6.34
C VAL A 167 16.94 -7.81 6.73
N PHE A 168 16.71 -7.00 7.76
CA PHE A 168 15.39 -6.65 8.23
C PHE A 168 14.99 -5.27 7.70
N GLN A 169 13.87 -5.21 6.99
CA GLN A 169 13.26 -3.99 6.53
C GLN A 169 12.20 -3.50 7.53
N GLN A 170 12.32 -2.23 7.93
CA GLN A 170 11.33 -1.46 8.67
C GLN A 170 11.26 -0.05 8.08
N ASP A 171 10.12 0.64 8.22
CA ASP A 171 10.02 2.03 7.79
C ASP A 171 10.69 2.98 8.80
N LYS A 172 10.77 4.27 8.43
CA LYS A 172 11.33 5.34 9.26
C LYS A 172 10.31 5.96 10.23
N ASP A 173 9.30 5.22 10.72
CA ASP A 173 8.43 5.71 11.82
C ASP A 173 9.29 6.06 13.04
N PRO A 174 9.02 7.18 13.73
CA PRO A 174 9.75 7.59 14.93
C PRO A 174 9.94 6.50 15.98
N LYS A 175 8.99 5.55 16.11
CA LYS A 175 9.09 4.41 17.05
C LYS A 175 10.17 3.41 16.66
N HIS A 176 10.34 3.18 15.35
CA HIS A 176 11.35 2.27 14.82
C HIS A 176 12.74 2.89 14.87
N THR A 177 12.82 4.22 14.79
CA THR A 177 14.08 4.98 14.92
C THR A 177 14.39 5.45 16.34
N ALA A 178 13.54 5.13 17.32
CA ALA A 178 13.75 5.48 18.71
C ALA A 178 15.05 4.85 19.23
N ARG A 179 15.72 5.51 20.19
CA ARG A 179 16.98 5.04 20.76
C ARG A 179 16.90 3.58 21.23
N ALA A 180 15.86 3.25 21.99
CA ALA A 180 15.63 1.90 22.50
C ALA A 180 15.50 0.84 21.38
N ALA A 181 14.85 1.18 20.25
CA ALA A 181 14.72 0.28 19.11
C ALA A 181 16.07 0.05 18.42
N LYS A 182 16.83 1.13 18.17
CA LYS A 182 18.17 1.06 17.58
C LYS A 182 19.14 0.25 18.43
N GLU A 183 19.18 0.50 19.74
CA GLU A 183 20.02 -0.23 20.69
C GLU A 183 19.65 -1.72 20.74
N TRP A 184 18.35 -2.04 20.76
CA TRP A 184 17.88 -3.43 20.76
C TRP A 184 18.28 -4.17 19.48
N LEU A 185 18.08 -3.56 18.31
CA LEU A 185 18.45 -4.12 17.01
C LEU A 185 19.96 -4.39 16.93
N CYS A 186 20.77 -3.44 17.39
CA CYS A 186 22.23 -3.57 17.48
C CYS A 186 22.63 -4.74 18.40
N LYS A 187 22.07 -4.80 19.61
CA LYS A 187 22.32 -5.88 20.60
C LYS A 187 21.92 -7.27 20.08
N LYS A 188 20.93 -7.34 19.19
CA LYS A 188 20.49 -8.60 18.56
C LYS A 188 21.24 -8.92 17.27
N HIS A 189 22.20 -8.10 16.86
CA HIS A 189 22.95 -8.23 15.60
C HIS A 189 22.04 -8.34 14.37
N ILE A 190 20.92 -7.61 14.38
CA ILE A 190 19.98 -7.58 13.26
C ILE A 190 20.44 -6.49 12.28
N LYS A 191 20.76 -6.90 11.05
CA LYS A 191 21.06 -5.97 9.96
C LYS A 191 19.79 -5.26 9.52
N ILE A 192 19.85 -3.94 9.37
CA ILE A 192 18.70 -3.12 8.95
C ILE A 192 18.93 -2.59 7.55
N LEU A 193 17.90 -2.68 6.71
CA LEU A 193 17.91 -2.09 5.37
C LEU A 193 17.79 -0.56 5.49
N ASP A 194 18.68 0.22 4.85
CA ASP A 194 18.57 1.69 4.87
C ASP A 194 17.40 2.16 4.01
N TRP A 195 16.23 2.29 4.65
CA TRP A 195 14.97 2.51 3.96
C TRP A 195 14.73 3.98 3.60
N PRO A 196 14.36 4.34 2.36
CA PRO A 196 13.99 5.72 2.05
C PRO A 196 12.62 6.09 2.64
N SER A 197 12.54 7.24 3.32
CA SER A 197 11.29 7.76 3.90
C SER A 197 10.18 7.91 2.84
N GLN A 198 8.92 7.77 3.26
CA GLN A 198 7.72 7.88 2.39
C GLN A 198 7.74 6.97 1.15
N SER A 199 8.20 5.73 1.32
CA SER A 199 8.32 4.77 0.21
C SER A 199 7.52 3.48 0.41
N PRO A 200 6.19 3.55 0.64
CA PRO A 200 5.38 2.34 0.77
C PRO A 200 5.37 1.51 -0.51
N ASP A 201 5.42 2.15 -1.68
CA ASP A 201 5.47 1.49 -2.99
C ASP A 201 6.69 0.60 -3.19
N LEU A 202 7.79 0.93 -2.52
CA LEU A 202 8.99 0.10 -2.46
C LEU A 202 8.87 -1.07 -1.49
N ASN A 203 7.91 -1.11 -0.57
CA ASN A 203 7.77 -2.23 0.37
C ASN A 203 6.83 -3.30 -0.22
N PRO A 204 7.31 -4.53 -0.52
CA PRO A 204 6.47 -5.55 -1.15
C PRO A 204 5.37 -6.06 -0.22
N ILE A 205 5.47 -5.83 1.10
CA ILE A 205 4.42 -6.21 2.06
C ILE A 205 3.11 -5.46 1.81
N GLU A 206 3.12 -4.30 1.15
CA GLU A 206 1.89 -3.59 0.78
C GLU A 206 0.98 -4.44 -0.12
N ASN A 207 1.58 -5.25 -1.00
CA ASN A 207 0.83 -6.15 -1.86
C ASN A 207 0.28 -7.35 -1.07
N LEU A 208 1.03 -7.83 -0.09
CA LEU A 208 0.58 -8.88 0.82
C LEU A 208 -0.59 -8.40 1.70
N TRP A 209 -0.54 -7.15 2.18
CA TRP A 209 -1.67 -6.52 2.86
C TRP A 209 -2.89 -6.37 1.96
N ARG A 210 -2.68 -6.02 0.69
CA ARG A 210 -3.77 -5.95 -0.28
C ARG A 210 -4.44 -7.32 -0.48
N GLU A 211 -3.64 -8.37 -0.62
CA GLU A 211 -4.14 -9.75 -0.72
C GLU A 211 -4.95 -10.13 0.53
N LEU A 212 -4.42 -9.87 1.72
CA LEU A 212 -5.14 -10.12 2.97
C LEU A 212 -6.47 -9.36 3.03
N LYS A 213 -6.49 -8.07 2.63
CA LYS A 213 -7.73 -7.26 2.60
C LYS A 213 -8.79 -7.87 1.69
N VAL A 214 -8.38 -8.44 0.54
CA VAL A 214 -9.31 -9.10 -0.39
C VAL A 214 -9.91 -10.36 0.24
N ARG A 215 -9.07 -11.23 0.83
CA ARG A 215 -9.52 -12.46 1.50
C ARG A 215 -10.44 -12.18 2.69
N VAL A 216 -10.05 -11.24 3.55
CA VAL A 216 -10.86 -10.81 4.71
C VAL A 216 -12.20 -10.22 4.26
N ALA A 217 -12.22 -9.42 3.18
CA ALA A 217 -13.45 -8.85 2.66
C ALA A 217 -14.44 -9.92 2.15
N GLN A 218 -13.95 -11.02 1.58
CA GLN A 218 -14.80 -12.14 1.14
C GLN A 218 -15.53 -12.82 2.30
N ARG A 219 -14.90 -12.88 3.48
CA ARG A 219 -15.48 -13.50 4.69
C ARG A 219 -16.37 -12.57 5.51
N GLN A 220 -16.40 -11.27 5.17
CA GLN A 220 -17.34 -10.30 5.72
C GLN A 220 -17.43 -10.31 7.26
N PRO A 221 -16.33 -10.00 7.98
CA PRO A 221 -16.30 -10.00 9.44
C PRO A 221 -17.36 -9.06 10.03
N GLN A 222 -18.10 -9.55 11.03
CA GLN A 222 -19.22 -8.81 11.63
C GLN A 222 -18.81 -7.92 12.81
N ASN A 223 -17.70 -8.22 13.49
CA ASN A 223 -17.19 -7.43 14.60
C ASN A 223 -15.64 -7.44 14.61
N ILE A 224 -15.02 -6.71 15.54
CA ILE A 224 -13.56 -6.55 15.64
C ILE A 224 -12.88 -7.89 15.98
N THR A 225 -13.48 -8.71 16.85
CA THR A 225 -12.93 -10.02 17.23
C THR A 225 -12.90 -10.95 16.02
N ALA A 226 -14.02 -11.08 15.31
CA ALA A 226 -14.10 -11.84 14.07
C ALA A 226 -13.15 -11.28 12.99
N LEU A 227 -12.98 -9.96 12.92
CA LEU A 227 -12.01 -9.34 12.00
C LEU A 227 -10.58 -9.77 12.33
N GLU A 228 -10.20 -9.78 13.60
CA GLU A 228 -8.88 -10.22 14.05
C GLU A 228 -8.64 -11.70 13.74
N GLU A 229 -9.56 -12.58 14.11
CA GLU A 229 -9.49 -14.02 13.86
C GLU A 229 -9.39 -14.32 12.37
N ILE A 230 -10.26 -13.72 11.56
CA ILE A 230 -10.25 -13.89 10.10
C ILE A 230 -8.93 -13.38 9.51
N CYS A 231 -8.39 -12.25 9.98
CA CYS A 231 -7.08 -11.77 9.53
C CYS A 231 -5.97 -12.78 9.83
N MET A 232 -5.95 -13.37 11.03
CA MET A 232 -4.95 -14.37 11.42
C MET A 232 -5.08 -15.66 10.58
N GLU A 233 -6.30 -16.16 10.40
CA GLU A 233 -6.57 -17.35 9.58
C GLU A 233 -6.21 -17.15 8.11
N GLU A 234 -6.64 -16.03 7.51
CA GLU A 234 -6.38 -15.77 6.09
C GLU A 234 -4.91 -15.47 5.82
N TRP A 235 -4.20 -14.86 6.77
CA TRP A 235 -2.75 -14.66 6.68
C TRP A 235 -1.99 -15.99 6.68
N ALA A 236 -2.35 -16.91 7.58
CA ALA A 236 -1.75 -18.23 7.64
C ALA A 236 -2.00 -19.08 6.37
N LYS A 237 -3.10 -18.80 5.65
CA LYS A 237 -3.44 -19.45 4.37
C LYS A 237 -2.76 -18.82 3.15
N ILE A 238 -1.98 -17.74 3.30
CA ILE A 238 -1.28 -17.15 2.15
C ILE A 238 -0.14 -18.10 1.74
N PRO A 239 -0.15 -18.62 0.50
CA PRO A 239 0.89 -19.54 0.05
C PRO A 239 2.27 -18.85 -0.02
N ALA A 240 3.33 -19.60 0.28
CA ALA A 240 4.71 -19.11 0.14
C ALA A 240 5.03 -18.63 -1.28
N THR A 241 4.42 -19.25 -2.31
CA THR A 241 4.57 -18.85 -3.72
C THR A 241 4.08 -17.43 -4.00
N VAL A 242 3.09 -16.92 -3.25
CA VAL A 242 2.67 -15.52 -3.36
C VAL A 242 3.80 -14.61 -2.88
N CYS A 243 4.39 -14.93 -1.72
CA CYS A 243 5.50 -14.19 -1.13
C CYS A 243 6.76 -14.21 -2.01
N GLU A 244 7.12 -15.38 -2.52
CA GLU A 244 8.22 -15.58 -3.45
C GLU A 244 8.07 -14.68 -4.68
N ASN A 245 6.92 -14.71 -5.35
CA ASN A 245 6.66 -13.89 -6.54
C ASN A 245 6.74 -12.38 -6.26
N LEU A 246 6.35 -11.93 -5.06
CA LEU A 246 6.48 -10.52 -4.67
C LEU A 246 7.94 -10.08 -4.57
N VAL A 247 8.83 -10.97 -4.11
CA VAL A 247 10.27 -10.71 -4.00
C VAL A 247 10.96 -10.87 -5.36
N LYS A 248 10.65 -11.90 -6.14
CA LYS A 248 11.18 -12.10 -7.51
C LYS A 248 10.93 -10.91 -8.43
N THR A 249 9.78 -10.25 -8.26
CA THR A 249 9.42 -9.06 -9.04
C THR A 249 9.91 -7.74 -8.44
N TYR A 250 10.70 -7.78 -7.36
CA TYR A 250 11.11 -6.59 -6.61
C TYR A 250 11.94 -5.61 -7.45
N ARG A 251 12.87 -6.10 -8.27
CA ARG A 251 13.70 -5.25 -9.15
C ARG A 251 12.89 -4.33 -10.07
N LYS A 252 11.68 -4.76 -10.46
CA LYS A 252 10.78 -3.91 -11.27
C LYS A 252 10.30 -2.68 -10.50
N ARG A 253 10.15 -2.77 -9.17
CA ARG A 253 9.86 -1.60 -8.30
C ARG A 253 11.04 -0.64 -8.27
N LEU A 254 12.26 -1.15 -8.12
CA LEU A 254 13.47 -0.32 -8.14
C LEU A 254 13.62 0.41 -9.47
N THR A 255 13.45 -0.32 -10.58
CA THR A 255 13.43 0.25 -11.94
C THR A 255 12.38 1.35 -12.07
N SER A 256 11.18 1.17 -11.47
CA SER A 256 10.12 2.18 -11.52
C SER A 256 10.46 3.48 -10.79
N VAL A 257 11.29 3.40 -9.76
CA VAL A 257 11.76 4.58 -9.03
C VAL A 257 12.89 5.28 -9.79
N ILE A 258 13.80 4.53 -10.41
CA ILE A 258 14.94 5.08 -11.17
C ILE A 258 14.47 5.70 -12.50
N TYR A 259 13.53 5.04 -13.18
CA TYR A 259 13.01 5.45 -14.50
C TYR A 259 11.49 5.64 -14.47
N PRO A 260 10.97 6.71 -13.84
CA PRO A 260 9.52 6.93 -13.69
C PRO A 260 8.76 7.00 -15.03
N LEU A 261 9.41 7.50 -16.09
CA LEU A 261 8.83 7.60 -17.43
C LEU A 261 8.69 6.23 -18.12
N LEU A 262 9.52 5.24 -17.77
CA LEU A 262 9.40 3.86 -18.27
C LEU A 262 8.35 3.04 -17.48
N ALA A 263 8.01 3.48 -16.26
CA ALA A 263 7.20 2.71 -15.32
C ALA A 263 5.77 3.21 -15.09
N MET A 264 5.24 4.06 -15.98
CA MET A 264 3.84 4.51 -15.97
C MET A 264 2.79 3.37 -16.06
N THR A 265 3.21 2.10 -16.13
CA THR A 265 2.33 0.96 -16.40
C THR A 265 1.96 0.07 -15.22
N LYS A 266 2.62 0.07 -14.04
CA LYS A 266 2.19 -0.78 -12.90
C LYS A 266 3.04 -0.51 -11.67
N TYR A 267 2.41 -0.20 -10.53
CA TYR A 267 2.50 -0.82 -9.19
C TYR A 267 1.46 -0.17 -8.27
#